data_AF-A0AAX1PHF1-F1
#
_entry.id   AF-A0AAX1PHF1-F1
#
_cell.length_a   1.000
_cell.length_b   1.000
_cell.length_c   1.000
_cell.angle_alpha   90.00
_cell.angle_beta   90.00
_cell.angle_gamma   90.00
#
_symmetry.space_group_name_H-M   'P 1'
#
loop_
_entity.id
_entity.type
_entity.pdbx_description
1 polymer ?
#
loop_
_entity_poly.entity_id
_entity_poly.type
_entity_poly.pdbx_seq_one_letter_code
_entity_poly.pdbx_strand_id
1 'polypeptide(L)' 'MIWIVRVVLLVGLLAVLGWGQDKEYGIWSLGFVLAAWVMLEPRLRPVLILLPVAGMTGIAALLWQQSWL' A
#
# COMPACT_ATOMS: atom_id res chain seq x y z
N MET A 1 -11.41 19.06 4.67
CA MET A 1 -11.65 17.60 4.77
C MET A 1 -10.49 16.78 4.21
N ILE A 2 -10.03 17.01 2.98
CA ILE A 2 -8.92 16.25 2.35
C ILE A 2 -7.59 16.28 3.13
N TRP A 3 -7.32 17.37 3.85
CA TRP A 3 -6.10 17.53 4.67
C TRP A 3 -6.00 16.55 5.83
N ILE A 4 -7.11 16.27 6.52
CA ILE A 4 -7.14 15.31 7.63
C ILE A 4 -6.85 13.90 7.11
N VAL A 5 -7.43 13.54 5.97
CA VAL A 5 -7.22 12.23 5.34
C VAL A 5 -5.75 12.04 4.92
N ARG A 6 -5.12 13.11 4.39
CA ARG A 6 -3.67 13.10 4.12
C ARG A 6 -2.87 12.87 5.40
N VAL A 7 -3.13 13.60 6.48
CA VAL A 7 -2.38 13.39 7.74
C VAL A 7 -2.55 11.95 8.26
N VAL A 8 -3.76 11.41 8.23
CA VAL A 8 -4.05 10.04 8.66
C VAL A 8 -3.30 9.00 7.82
N LEU A 9 -3.27 9.15 6.50
CA LEU A 9 -2.50 8.25 5.64
C LEU A 9 -0.99 8.35 5.88
N LEU A 10 -0.48 9.52 6.31
CA LEU A 10 0.95 9.75 6.49
C LEU A 10 1.40 9.06 7.78
N VAL A 11 0.58 9.19 8.81
CA VAL A 11 0.71 8.44 10.07
C VAL A 11 0.61 6.93 9.82
N GLY A 12 -0.35 6.49 9.00
CA GLY A 12 -0.47 5.09 8.60
C GLY A 12 0.77 4.58 7.87
N LEU A 13 1.31 5.38 6.93
CA LEU A 13 2.53 5.03 6.19
C LEU A 13 3.73 4.89 7.14
N LEU A 14 3.91 5.84 8.06
CA LEU A 14 4.98 5.80 9.05
C LEU A 14 4.83 4.64 10.03
N ALA A 15 3.61 4.31 10.45
CA ALA A 15 3.33 3.17 11.32
C ALA A 15 3.64 1.84 10.62
N VAL A 16 3.29 1.70 9.35
CA VAL A 16 3.63 0.51 8.57
C VAL A 16 5.13 0.47 8.23
N LEU A 17 5.79 1.61 8.03
CA LEU A 17 7.25 1.67 7.88
C LEU A 17 7.99 1.28 9.16
N GLY A 18 7.49 1.67 10.33
CA GLY A 18 8.11 1.37 11.62
C GLY A 18 7.84 -0.05 12.13
N TRP A 19 6.63 -0.56 11.92
CA TRP A 19 6.21 -1.87 12.46
C TRP A 19 6.14 -2.96 11.39
N GLY A 20 5.88 -2.59 10.15
CA GLY A 20 5.69 -3.54 9.06
C GLY A 20 6.97 -4.16 8.51
N GLN A 21 8.14 -3.58 8.77
CA GLN A 21 9.42 -4.10 8.24
C GLN A 21 9.71 -5.52 8.74
N ASP A 22 9.36 -5.83 10.00
CA ASP A 22 9.53 -7.17 10.60
C ASP A 22 8.42 -8.16 10.24
N LYS A 23 7.37 -7.72 9.54
CA LYS A 23 6.24 -8.56 9.15
C LYS A 23 6.29 -8.83 7.66
N GLU A 24 6.07 -10.08 7.27
CA GLU A 24 6.06 -10.54 5.86
C GLU A 24 5.22 -9.65 4.91
N TYR A 25 4.20 -8.95 5.45
CA TYR A 25 3.27 -8.12 4.69
C TYR A 25 3.39 -6.62 4.88
N GLY A 26 4.35 -6.11 5.66
CA GLY A 26 4.41 -4.67 5.94
C GLY A 26 4.87 -3.84 4.75
N ILE A 27 5.82 -4.33 3.97
CA ILE A 27 6.25 -3.68 2.71
C ILE A 27 5.07 -3.60 1.72
N TRP A 28 4.20 -4.61 1.71
CA TRP A 28 3.02 -4.64 0.83
C TRP A 28 1.90 -3.72 1.32
N SER A 29 1.71 -3.64 2.64
CA SER A 29 0.77 -2.71 3.28
C SER A 29 1.15 -1.25 3.01
N LEU A 30 2.45 -0.94 2.89
CA LEU A 30 2.91 0.40 2.46
C LEU A 30 2.43 0.75 1.06
N GLY A 31 2.44 -0.22 0.14
CA GLY A 31 1.91 -0.05 -1.22
C GLY A 31 0.43 0.34 -1.23
N PHE A 32 -0.39 -0.27 -0.36
CA PHE A 32 -1.81 0.06 -0.23
C PHE A 32 -2.06 1.46 0.37
N VAL A 33 -1.26 1.86 1.37
CA VAL A 33 -1.37 3.21 1.96
C VAL A 33 -0.91 4.28 0.96
N LEU A 34 0.17 4.02 0.21
CA LEU A 34 0.61 4.87 -0.91
C LEU A 34 -0.43 4.96 -2.02
N ALA A 35 -1.06 3.84 -2.36
CA ALA A 35 -2.12 3.77 -3.35
C ALA A 35 -3.33 4.66 -2.97
N ALA A 36 -3.77 4.58 -1.72
CA ALA A 36 -4.84 5.44 -1.19
C ALA A 36 -4.43 6.92 -1.19
N TRP A 37 -3.16 7.23 -0.91
CA TRP A 37 -2.62 8.58 -1.00
C TRP A 37 -2.67 9.13 -2.44
N VAL A 38 -2.22 8.33 -3.41
CA VAL A 38 -2.23 8.67 -4.84
C VAL A 38 -3.65 8.95 -5.33
N MET A 39 -4.65 8.24 -4.81
CA MET A 39 -6.07 8.44 -5.14
C MET A 39 -6.61 9.81 -4.72
N LEU A 40 -6.05 10.41 -3.66
CA LEU A 40 -6.42 11.74 -3.18
C LEU A 40 -5.83 12.87 -4.02
N GLU A 41 -4.82 12.60 -4.85
CA GLU A 41 -4.18 13.61 -5.71
C GLU A 41 -4.66 13.45 -7.17
N PRO A 42 -5.49 14.37 -7.71
CA PRO A 42 -6.03 14.24 -9.06
C PRO A 42 -4.97 14.14 -10.16
N ARG A 43 -3.79 14.75 -9.93
CA ARG A 43 -2.63 14.73 -10.84
C ARG A 43 -1.89 13.40 -10.84
N LEU A 44 -1.98 12.62 -9.76
CA LEU A 44 -1.34 11.31 -9.64
C LEU A 44 -2.27 10.16 -10.01
N ARG A 45 -3.55 10.44 -10.34
CA ARG A 45 -4.50 9.44 -10.84
C ARG A 45 -3.98 8.57 -11.99
N PRO A 46 -3.15 9.04 -12.94
CA PRO A 46 -2.56 8.17 -13.96
C PRO A 46 -1.68 7.06 -13.37
N VAL A 47 -1.04 7.31 -12.22
CA VAL A 47 -0.23 6.33 -11.49
C VAL A 47 -1.09 5.23 -10.86
N LEU A 48 -2.40 5.47 -10.65
CA LEU A 48 -3.33 4.43 -10.20
C LEU A 48 -3.52 3.31 -11.22
N ILE A 49 -3.11 3.49 -12.48
CA ILE A 49 -3.08 2.37 -13.44
C ILE A 49 -2.04 1.31 -13.04
N LEU A 50 -1.07 1.69 -12.21
CA LEU A 50 -0.05 0.78 -11.66
C LEU A 50 -0.51 0.11 -10.35
N LEU A 51 -1.60 0.58 -9.72
CA LEU A 51 -2.19 -0.05 -8.51
C LEU A 51 -2.60 -1.51 -8.74
N PRO A 52 -3.32 -1.85 -9.83
CA PRO A 52 -3.67 -3.24 -10.13
C PRO A 52 -2.43 -4.11 -10.27
N VAL A 53 -1.34 -3.57 -10.84
CA VAL A 53 -0.06 -4.29 -10.96
C VAL A 53 0.52 -4.54 -9.58
N ALA A 54 0.63 -3.52 -8.73
CA ALA A 54 1.11 -3.68 -7.36
C ALA A 54 0.24 -4.66 -6.54
N GLY A 55 -1.08 -4.58 -6.69
CA GLY A 55 -2.04 -5.48 -6.06
C GLY A 55 -1.90 -6.93 -6.54
N MET A 56 -1.79 -7.16 -7.86
CA MET A 56 -1.56 -8.50 -8.41
C MET A 56 -0.19 -9.07 -8.01
N THR A 57 0.83 -8.22 -7.88
CA THR A 57 2.15 -8.64 -7.39
C THR A 57 2.06 -9.07 -5.93
N GLY A 58 1.26 -8.38 -5.10
CA GLY A 58 0.97 -8.77 -3.73
C GLY A 58 0.17 -10.08 -3.63
N ILE A 59 -0.83 -10.27 -4.49
CA ILE A 59 -1.58 -11.54 -4.57
C ILE A 59 -0.65 -12.69 -4.99
N ALA A 60 0.21 -12.47 -5.99
CA ALA A 60 1.17 -13.47 -6.44
C ALA A 60 2.18 -13.82 -5.35
N ALA A 61 2.66 -12.83 -4.58
CA ALA A 61 3.54 -13.05 -3.44
C ALA A 61 2.84 -13.81 -2.30
N LEU A 62 1.57 -13.49 -2.00
CA LEU A 62 0.75 -14.22 -1.03
C LEU A 62 0.56 -15.69 -1.45
N LEU A 63 0.24 -15.92 -2.72
CA LEU A 63 0.12 -17.27 -3.29
C LEU A 63 1.44 -18.03 -3.30
N TRP A 64 2.57 -17.32 -3.40
CA TRP A 64 3.92 -17.90 -3.35
C TRP A 64 4.35 -18.27 -1.92
N GLN A 65 3.96 -17.45 -0.93
CA GLN A 65 4.18 -17.72 0.50
C GLN A 65 3.24 -18.79 1.05
N GLN A 66 2.08 -18.98 0.42
CA GLN A 66 1.16 -20.06 0.75
C GLN A 66 1.89 -21.40 0.54
N SER A 67 2.29 -22.04 1.64
CA SER A 67 2.82 -23.39 1.61
C SER A 67 1.69 -24.31 1.14
N TRP A 68 1.91 -24.99 0.02
CA TRP A 68 1.01 -25.98 -0.58
C TRP A 68 0.94 -27.25 0.29
N LEU A 69 0.39 -27.11 1.50
CA LEU A 69 -0.06 -28.22 2.34
C LEU A 69 -1.53 -28.53 2.03
#